data_AF-A0A1H3FVP4-F1
#
_entry.id   AF-A0A1H3FVP4-F1
#
_cell.length_a   1.000
_cell.length_b   1.000
_cell.length_c   1.000
_cell.angle_alpha   90.00
_cell.angle_beta   90.00
_cell.angle_gamma   90.00
#
_symmetry.space_group_name_H-M   'P 1'
#
loop_
_entity.id
_entity.type
_entity.pdbx_description
1 polymer ?
#
loop_
_entity_poly.entity_id
_entity_poly.type
_entity_poly.pdbx_seq_one_letter_code
_entity_poly.pdbx_strand_id
1 'polypeptide(L)'
;MEEKPFEFKYFVIDDMYRDVLNSDDTFVESLTECWVSLCGYINSDTILSIMIVSEIFAVTIANDAEVHADDVKDIEKLLKLYNTLNVKNLLISSEYEYLKEDMKIIEYFYEKSKDVIKEGFPRRASDFFEEIPKFYVEKVLLGEDPNHRLENITEDNSFELTYLIYAYYYRGIFKDKLTRQEAFDRCFEKFKKYFEEDSIKTVITVAALTDILVWRNGKSIILTKKMVHFQRKAVKIYDSLDVKNILDGDRLEFLEDSMLDIRSLSKNEGD
;
A
#
# COMPACT_ATOMS: atom_id res chain seq x y z
N MET A 1 8.19 13.38 -16.36
CA MET A 1 8.63 12.10 -15.79
C MET A 1 7.42 11.19 -15.89
N GLU A 2 7.56 9.94 -16.33
CA GLU A 2 6.41 9.02 -16.42
C GLU A 2 6.15 8.50 -15.00
N GLU A 3 5.29 9.19 -14.26
CA GLU A 3 4.89 8.85 -12.89
C GLU A 3 4.24 7.46 -12.90
N LYS A 4 4.67 6.57 -12.01
CA LYS A 4 4.14 5.19 -11.92
C LYS A 4 3.08 5.15 -10.82
N PRO A 5 1.79 5.19 -11.17
CA PRO A 5 0.74 5.62 -10.25
C PRO A 5 0.39 4.56 -9.18
N PHE A 6 0.83 3.31 -9.36
CA PHE A 6 0.57 2.22 -8.41
C PHE A 6 1.28 2.40 -7.07
N GLU A 7 2.38 3.14 -7.04
CA GLU A 7 3.15 3.43 -5.84
C GLU A 7 2.33 4.20 -4.80
N PHE A 8 1.46 5.08 -5.28
CA PHE A 8 0.60 5.85 -4.41
C PHE A 8 -0.37 4.99 -3.59
N LYS A 9 -0.62 3.72 -3.97
CA LYS A 9 -1.40 2.81 -3.11
C LYS A 9 -0.68 2.51 -1.79
N TYR A 10 0.63 2.26 -1.81
CA TYR A 10 1.35 2.03 -0.55
C TYR A 10 1.59 3.34 0.21
N PHE A 11 1.77 4.48 -0.47
CA PHE A 11 1.86 5.77 0.21
C PHE A 11 0.58 6.10 0.99
N VAL A 12 -0.60 5.87 0.39
CA VAL A 12 -1.89 6.08 1.07
C VAL A 12 -2.01 5.16 2.29
N ILE A 13 -1.75 3.86 2.14
CA ILE A 13 -1.79 2.91 3.25
C ILE A 13 -0.79 3.31 4.34
N ASP A 14 0.45 3.64 3.97
CA ASP A 14 1.47 4.00 4.93
C ASP A 14 1.11 5.27 5.67
N ASP A 15 0.80 6.38 4.98
CA ASP A 15 0.43 7.64 5.61
C ASP A 15 -0.73 7.44 6.59
N MET A 16 -1.83 6.81 6.15
CA MET A 16 -3.01 6.64 7.01
C MET A 16 -2.72 5.78 8.24
N TYR A 17 -2.14 4.59 8.06
CA TYR A 17 -1.99 3.67 9.19
C TYR A 17 -0.77 3.99 10.06
N ARG A 18 0.29 4.56 9.49
CA ARG A 18 1.48 4.97 10.24
C ARG A 18 1.14 6.06 11.23
N ASP A 19 0.33 7.02 10.82
CA ASP A 19 -0.07 8.13 11.67
C ASP A 19 -0.91 7.58 12.83
N VAL A 20 -1.99 6.83 12.57
CA VAL A 20 -2.77 6.13 13.63
C VAL A 20 -1.90 5.30 14.57
N LEU A 21 -0.83 4.66 14.08
CA LEU A 21 0.07 3.91 14.96
C LEU A 21 0.96 4.81 15.81
N ASN A 22 1.51 5.89 15.26
CA ASN A 22 2.63 6.63 15.82
C ASN A 22 2.24 7.95 16.49
N SER A 23 1.04 8.47 16.23
CA SER A 23 0.43 9.59 16.92
C SER A 23 -0.74 9.10 17.79
N ASP A 24 -1.38 10.02 18.50
CA ASP A 24 -2.64 9.77 19.22
C ASP A 24 -3.86 9.94 18.29
N ASP A 25 -3.64 9.94 16.97
CA ASP A 25 -4.68 10.21 15.99
C ASP A 25 -5.63 9.03 15.83
N THR A 26 -6.90 9.37 15.65
CA THR A 26 -7.91 8.45 15.17
C THR A 26 -7.72 8.18 13.67
N PHE A 27 -8.27 7.06 13.19
CA PHE A 27 -8.26 6.73 11.76
C PHE A 27 -8.86 7.85 10.88
N VAL A 28 -9.88 8.56 11.38
CA VAL A 28 -10.51 9.68 10.66
C VAL A 28 -9.59 10.90 10.60
N GLU A 29 -8.82 11.17 11.65
CA GLU A 29 -7.81 12.23 11.64
C GLU A 29 -6.70 11.92 10.63
N SER A 30 -6.12 10.71 10.67
CA SER A 30 -5.08 10.31 9.71
C SER A 30 -5.59 10.23 8.26
N LEU A 31 -6.86 9.85 8.05
CA LEU A 31 -7.53 9.95 6.74
C LEU A 31 -7.54 11.39 6.22
N THR A 32 -7.88 12.35 7.10
CA THR A 32 -7.94 13.78 6.76
C THR A 32 -6.54 14.31 6.45
N GLU A 33 -5.53 13.93 7.23
CA GLU A 33 -4.14 14.33 6.98
C GLU A 33 -3.60 13.79 5.67
N CYS A 34 -3.87 12.52 5.35
CA CYS A 34 -3.54 11.91 4.07
C CYS A 34 -4.17 12.67 2.89
N TRP A 35 -5.44 13.08 3.02
CA TRP A 35 -6.12 13.89 2.00
C TRP A 35 -5.44 15.24 1.77
N VAL A 36 -5.00 15.90 2.85
CA VAL A 36 -4.28 17.19 2.78
C VAL A 36 -2.90 17.01 2.16
N SER A 37 -2.15 15.98 2.58
CA SER A 37 -0.82 15.65 2.07
C SER A 37 -0.83 15.42 0.56
N LEU A 38 -1.84 14.68 0.07
CA LEU A 38 -1.95 14.28 -1.33
C LEU A 38 -2.87 15.19 -2.17
N CYS A 39 -3.28 16.35 -1.65
CA CYS A 39 -4.30 17.20 -2.28
C CYS A 39 -3.91 17.67 -3.69
N GLY A 40 -2.62 17.84 -3.97
CA GLY A 40 -2.11 18.19 -5.30
C GLY A 40 -2.36 17.10 -6.36
N TYR A 41 -2.28 15.84 -5.96
CA TYR A 41 -2.53 14.69 -6.83
C TYR A 41 -4.02 14.35 -6.91
N ILE A 42 -4.73 14.40 -5.77
CA ILE A 42 -6.18 14.14 -5.67
C ILE A 42 -6.96 15.07 -6.59
N ASN A 43 -6.58 16.35 -6.65
CA ASN A 43 -7.27 17.35 -7.47
C ASN A 43 -6.85 17.34 -8.94
N SER A 44 -5.92 16.47 -9.34
CA SER A 44 -5.52 16.32 -10.75
C SER A 44 -6.51 15.42 -11.50
N ASP A 45 -6.90 15.76 -12.73
CA ASP A 45 -7.72 14.87 -13.57
C ASP A 45 -6.84 13.82 -14.28
N THR A 46 -6.11 13.03 -13.50
CA THR A 46 -5.09 12.06 -13.98
C THR A 46 -5.27 10.67 -13.36
N ILE A 47 -4.49 9.70 -13.85
CA ILE A 47 -4.45 8.35 -13.27
C ILE A 47 -4.00 8.35 -11.80
N LEU A 48 -3.19 9.33 -11.37
CA LEU A 48 -2.76 9.44 -9.97
C LEU A 48 -3.93 9.72 -9.03
N SER A 49 -4.83 10.62 -9.43
CA SER A 49 -6.05 10.89 -8.67
C SER A 49 -6.91 9.64 -8.54
N ILE A 50 -7.05 8.85 -9.62
CA ILE A 50 -7.76 7.57 -9.57
C ILE A 50 -7.11 6.63 -8.56
N MET A 51 -5.78 6.43 -8.62
CA MET A 51 -5.08 5.50 -7.74
C MET A 51 -5.17 5.91 -6.27
N ILE A 52 -4.97 7.20 -5.96
CA ILE A 52 -5.00 7.72 -4.59
C ILE A 52 -6.42 7.67 -4.04
N VAL A 53 -7.39 8.25 -4.74
CA VAL A 53 -8.76 8.36 -4.23
C VAL A 53 -9.42 6.99 -4.12
N SER A 54 -9.14 6.08 -5.07
CA SER A 54 -9.62 4.69 -4.95
C SER A 54 -9.01 3.96 -3.75
N GLU A 55 -7.72 4.14 -3.47
CA GLU A 55 -7.10 3.54 -2.29
C GLU A 55 -7.65 4.13 -0.99
N ILE A 56 -7.81 5.46 -0.93
CA ILE A 56 -8.41 6.13 0.23
C ILE A 56 -9.79 5.55 0.54
N PHE A 57 -10.65 5.38 -0.48
CA PHE A 57 -11.96 4.77 -0.28
C PHE A 57 -11.89 3.27 0.00
N ALA A 58 -10.93 2.55 -0.57
CA ALA A 58 -10.71 1.14 -0.25
C ALA A 58 -10.40 0.96 1.24
N VAL A 59 -9.45 1.73 1.77
CA VAL A 59 -9.07 1.70 3.19
C VAL A 59 -10.22 2.19 4.07
N THR A 60 -10.94 3.24 3.68
CA THR A 60 -12.12 3.76 4.42
C THR A 60 -13.23 2.71 4.54
N ILE A 61 -13.59 2.04 3.44
CA ILE A 61 -14.60 0.98 3.42
C ILE A 61 -14.12 -0.24 4.23
N ALA A 62 -12.86 -0.66 4.05
CA ALA A 62 -12.29 -1.82 4.73
C ALA A 62 -12.23 -1.65 6.26
N ASN A 63 -12.07 -0.42 6.74
CA ASN A 63 -12.06 -0.09 8.18
C ASN A 63 -13.45 0.28 8.73
N ASP A 64 -14.49 0.23 7.89
CA ASP A 64 -15.84 0.62 8.28
C ASP A 64 -15.91 2.05 8.88
N ALA A 65 -15.11 2.95 8.32
CA ALA A 65 -15.03 4.34 8.75
C ALA A 65 -16.25 5.15 8.29
N GLU A 66 -16.47 6.30 8.93
CA GLU A 66 -17.57 7.20 8.57
C GLU A 66 -17.30 7.85 7.21
N VAL A 67 -18.33 7.82 6.37
CA VAL A 67 -18.36 8.47 5.06
C VAL A 67 -19.39 9.59 5.10
N HIS A 68 -18.92 10.79 4.77
CA HIS A 68 -19.67 12.03 4.75
C HIS A 68 -20.19 12.36 3.35
N ALA A 69 -21.05 13.39 3.27
CA ALA A 69 -21.67 13.79 2.00
C ALA A 69 -20.66 14.31 0.97
N ASP A 70 -19.56 14.93 1.41
CA ASP A 70 -18.50 15.39 0.51
C ASP A 70 -17.70 14.22 -0.06
N ASP A 71 -17.43 13.19 0.76
CA ASP A 71 -16.79 11.96 0.30
C ASP A 71 -17.58 11.28 -0.84
N VAL A 72 -18.91 11.28 -0.76
CA VAL A 72 -19.77 10.75 -1.83
C VAL A 72 -19.60 11.53 -3.14
N LYS A 73 -19.40 12.85 -3.07
CA LYS A 73 -19.11 13.67 -4.26
C LYS A 73 -17.75 13.34 -4.84
N ASP A 74 -16.76 13.05 -4.00
CA ASP A 74 -15.44 12.64 -4.43
C ASP A 74 -15.45 11.25 -5.09
N ILE A 75 -16.25 10.30 -4.56
CA ILE A 75 -16.50 9.02 -5.23
C ILE A 75 -17.17 9.24 -6.60
N GLU A 76 -18.16 10.11 -6.70
CA GLU A 76 -18.80 10.43 -7.97
C GLU A 76 -17.79 10.99 -8.99
N LYS A 77 -16.91 11.89 -8.55
CA LYS A 77 -15.84 12.46 -9.39
C LYS A 77 -14.86 11.36 -9.84
N LEU A 78 -14.43 10.50 -8.91
CA LEU A 78 -13.57 9.35 -9.18
C LEU A 78 -14.19 8.43 -10.25
N LEU A 79 -15.45 8.05 -10.11
CA LEU A 79 -16.15 7.17 -11.05
C LEU A 79 -16.25 7.79 -12.46
N LYS A 80 -16.54 9.10 -12.54
CA LYS A 80 -16.54 9.83 -13.81
C LYS A 80 -15.15 9.83 -14.45
N LEU A 81 -14.10 10.08 -13.66
CA LEU A 81 -12.72 10.10 -14.15
C LEU A 81 -12.27 8.72 -14.63
N TYR A 82 -12.55 7.66 -13.85
CA TYR A 82 -12.24 6.27 -14.20
C TYR A 82 -12.92 5.82 -15.51
N ASN A 83 -14.16 6.25 -15.75
CA ASN A 83 -14.90 5.91 -16.96
C ASN A 83 -14.48 6.73 -18.20
N THR A 84 -13.80 7.85 -18.02
CA THR A 84 -13.37 8.73 -19.12
C THR A 84 -11.91 8.53 -19.50
N LEU A 85 -11.04 8.19 -18.55
CA LEU A 85 -9.64 7.85 -18.81
C LEU A 85 -9.50 6.42 -19.34
N ASN A 86 -8.56 6.23 -20.28
CA ASN A 86 -8.22 4.90 -20.78
C ASN A 86 -7.24 4.19 -19.84
N VAL A 87 -7.71 3.91 -18.62
CA VAL A 87 -6.92 3.39 -17.50
C VAL A 87 -6.17 2.10 -17.84
N LYS A 88 -6.80 1.20 -18.60
CA LYS A 88 -6.20 -0.07 -19.02
C LYS A 88 -4.89 0.10 -19.80
N ASN A 89 -4.71 1.21 -20.51
CA ASN A 89 -3.51 1.49 -21.28
C ASN A 89 -2.44 2.26 -20.49
N LEU A 90 -2.75 2.69 -19.26
CA LEU A 90 -1.86 3.46 -18.39
C LEU A 90 -1.22 2.61 -17.29
N LEU A 91 -1.71 1.39 -17.09
CA LEU A 91 -1.27 0.47 -16.05
C LEU A 91 -0.81 -0.85 -16.68
N ILE A 92 0.12 -1.53 -16.02
CA ILE A 92 0.41 -2.93 -16.38
C ILE A 92 -0.77 -3.82 -15.98
N SER A 93 -0.80 -5.05 -16.52
CA SER A 93 -1.95 -5.94 -16.37
C SER A 93 -2.34 -6.19 -14.92
N SER A 94 -1.38 -6.37 -14.02
CA SER A 94 -1.69 -6.65 -12.62
C SER A 94 -2.23 -5.43 -11.89
N GLU A 95 -1.58 -4.27 -12.03
CA GLU A 95 -2.01 -3.01 -11.42
C GLU A 95 -3.44 -2.63 -11.86
N TYR A 96 -3.75 -2.88 -13.13
CA TYR A 96 -5.11 -2.69 -13.65
C TYR A 96 -6.12 -3.61 -12.95
N GLU A 97 -5.78 -4.88 -12.68
CA GLU A 97 -6.71 -5.79 -12.00
C GLU A 97 -6.93 -5.38 -10.53
N TYR A 98 -5.91 -4.91 -9.81
CA TYR A 98 -6.09 -4.28 -8.49
C TYR A 98 -7.11 -3.15 -8.56
N LEU A 99 -6.84 -2.16 -9.39
CA LEU A 99 -7.70 -0.98 -9.49
C LEU A 99 -9.13 -1.36 -9.92
N LYS A 100 -9.26 -2.19 -10.94
CA LYS A 100 -10.56 -2.61 -11.47
C LYS A 100 -11.41 -3.34 -10.43
N GLU A 101 -10.84 -4.23 -9.63
CA GLU A 101 -11.57 -4.94 -8.58
C GLU A 101 -11.94 -4.01 -7.43
N ASP A 102 -11.05 -3.10 -7.04
CA ASP A 102 -11.33 -2.10 -6.01
C ASP A 102 -12.45 -1.13 -6.46
N MET A 103 -12.41 -0.68 -7.72
CA MET A 103 -13.42 0.20 -8.31
C MET A 103 -14.82 -0.43 -8.33
N LYS A 104 -14.95 -1.75 -8.52
CA LYS A 104 -16.27 -2.43 -8.44
C LYS A 104 -16.89 -2.32 -7.06
N ILE A 105 -16.09 -2.43 -6.00
CA ILE A 105 -16.55 -2.32 -4.63
C ILE A 105 -16.96 -0.87 -4.33
N ILE A 106 -16.14 0.09 -4.76
CA ILE A 106 -16.40 1.52 -4.60
C ILE A 106 -17.67 1.93 -5.36
N GLU A 107 -17.84 1.49 -6.60
CA GLU A 107 -19.05 1.74 -7.40
C GLU A 107 -20.30 1.16 -6.74
N TYR A 108 -20.23 -0.07 -6.21
CA TYR A 108 -21.33 -0.66 -5.47
C TYR A 108 -21.69 0.20 -4.25
N PHE A 109 -20.70 0.59 -3.45
CA PHE A 109 -20.91 1.42 -2.27
C PHE A 109 -21.52 2.78 -2.64
N TYR A 110 -21.04 3.42 -3.71
CA TYR A 110 -21.60 4.68 -4.22
C TYR A 110 -23.08 4.54 -4.60
N GLU A 111 -23.42 3.52 -5.39
CA GLU A 111 -24.80 3.31 -5.84
C GLU A 111 -25.78 3.08 -4.68
N LYS A 112 -25.30 2.49 -3.57
CA LYS A 112 -26.11 2.30 -2.36
C LYS A 112 -26.18 3.53 -1.47
N SER A 113 -25.14 4.37 -1.48
CA SER A 113 -24.97 5.45 -0.50
C SER A 113 -25.40 6.83 -1.02
N LYS A 114 -25.36 7.07 -2.34
CA LYS A 114 -25.50 8.40 -2.95
C LYS A 114 -26.75 9.20 -2.57
N ASP A 115 -27.88 8.53 -2.32
CA ASP A 115 -29.15 9.20 -2.00
C ASP A 115 -29.44 9.27 -0.48
N VAL A 116 -28.63 8.58 0.33
CA VAL A 116 -28.90 8.38 1.76
C VAL A 116 -27.86 9.03 2.67
N ILE A 117 -26.60 9.15 2.25
CA ILE A 117 -25.60 9.92 2.97
C ILE A 117 -25.84 11.40 2.68
N LYS A 118 -26.08 12.17 3.75
CA LYS A 118 -26.42 13.60 3.68
C LYS A 118 -25.64 14.37 4.73
N GLU A 119 -25.60 15.69 4.56
CA GLU A 119 -24.94 16.59 5.51
C GLU A 119 -25.45 16.36 6.94
N GLY A 120 -24.52 16.14 7.89
CA GLY A 120 -24.82 15.83 9.29
C GLY A 120 -25.26 14.38 9.57
N PHE A 121 -25.35 13.52 8.56
CA PHE A 121 -25.75 12.12 8.71
C PHE A 121 -24.77 11.18 7.98
N PRO A 122 -23.53 11.02 8.48
CA PRO A 122 -22.60 10.07 7.92
C PRO A 122 -23.13 8.63 8.03
N ARG A 123 -22.60 7.75 7.18
CA ARG A 123 -22.86 6.30 7.20
C ARG A 123 -21.56 5.55 7.11
N ARG A 124 -21.58 4.27 7.44
CA ARG A 124 -20.44 3.37 7.35
C ARG A 124 -20.70 2.31 6.28
N ALA A 125 -19.66 1.57 5.89
CA ALA A 125 -19.80 0.51 4.91
C ALA A 125 -20.76 -0.60 5.40
N SER A 126 -20.75 -0.91 6.71
CA SER A 126 -21.63 -1.87 7.37
C SER A 126 -23.12 -1.52 7.29
N ASP A 127 -23.48 -0.28 6.96
CA ASP A 127 -24.87 0.09 6.67
C ASP A 127 -25.37 -0.44 5.31
N PHE A 128 -24.45 -0.81 4.41
CA PHE A 128 -24.75 -1.17 3.01
C PHE A 128 -24.32 -2.58 2.64
N PHE A 129 -23.36 -3.14 3.36
CA PHE A 129 -22.83 -4.49 3.15
C PHE A 129 -23.22 -5.40 4.31
N GLU A 130 -23.69 -6.61 4.01
CA GLU A 130 -23.90 -7.65 5.03
C GLU A 130 -22.58 -8.06 5.71
N GLU A 131 -21.50 -8.08 4.92
CA GLU A 131 -20.12 -8.27 5.37
C GLU A 131 -19.22 -7.31 4.60
N ILE A 132 -18.27 -6.66 5.29
CA ILE A 132 -17.31 -5.75 4.65
C ILE A 132 -16.52 -6.52 3.58
N PRO A 133 -16.56 -6.08 2.31
CA PRO A 133 -15.96 -6.81 1.21
C PRO A 133 -14.43 -6.82 1.31
N LYS A 134 -13.82 -7.93 0.88
CA LYS A 134 -12.37 -8.01 0.69
C LYS A 134 -11.98 -7.30 -0.61
N PHE A 135 -11.17 -6.26 -0.50
CA PHE A 135 -10.50 -5.62 -1.63
C PHE A 135 -9.45 -6.55 -2.27
N TYR A 136 -8.98 -6.21 -3.47
CA TYR A 136 -8.15 -7.13 -4.24
C TYR A 136 -6.87 -7.53 -3.52
N VAL A 137 -6.25 -6.59 -2.80
CA VAL A 137 -5.07 -6.82 -1.97
C VAL A 137 -5.30 -7.90 -0.91
N GLU A 138 -6.47 -7.93 -0.26
CA GLU A 138 -6.80 -8.98 0.72
C GLU A 138 -6.96 -10.34 0.04
N LYS A 139 -7.60 -10.39 -1.14
CA LYS A 139 -7.77 -11.63 -1.91
C LYS A 139 -6.41 -12.24 -2.29
N VAL A 140 -5.48 -11.40 -2.76
CA VAL A 140 -4.11 -11.81 -3.10
C VAL A 140 -3.35 -12.31 -1.86
N LEU A 141 -3.40 -11.57 -0.75
CA LEU A 141 -2.71 -11.94 0.49
C LEU A 141 -3.21 -13.26 1.09
N LEU A 142 -4.52 -13.52 0.98
CA LEU A 142 -5.16 -14.74 1.47
C LEU A 142 -5.10 -15.91 0.48
N GLY A 143 -4.60 -15.70 -0.73
CA GLY A 143 -4.52 -16.72 -1.77
C GLY A 143 -5.89 -17.13 -2.33
N GLU A 144 -6.86 -16.22 -2.24
CA GLU A 144 -8.23 -16.42 -2.72
C GLU A 144 -8.35 -16.15 -4.23
N ASP A 145 -7.41 -15.41 -4.82
CA ASP A 145 -7.34 -15.24 -6.27
C ASP A 145 -6.50 -16.36 -6.91
N PRO A 146 -7.09 -17.19 -7.80
CA PRO A 146 -6.37 -18.27 -8.45
C PRO A 146 -5.38 -17.79 -9.53
N ASN A 147 -5.60 -16.61 -10.09
CA ASN A 147 -4.83 -16.00 -11.19
C ASN A 147 -3.72 -15.08 -10.68
N HIS A 148 -3.91 -14.44 -9.54
CA HIS A 148 -2.94 -13.54 -8.92
C HIS A 148 -2.52 -14.06 -7.54
N ARG A 149 -1.50 -14.93 -7.55
CA ARG A 149 -0.94 -15.50 -6.33
C ARG A 149 0.35 -14.78 -5.98
N LEU A 150 0.58 -14.63 -4.67
CA LEU A 150 1.87 -14.20 -4.17
C LEU A 150 2.98 -15.05 -4.81
N GLU A 151 2.83 -16.38 -4.92
CA GLU A 151 3.74 -17.28 -5.67
C GLU A 151 4.26 -16.75 -7.03
N ASN A 152 3.46 -15.99 -7.77
CA ASN A 152 3.67 -15.70 -9.19
C ASN A 152 4.16 -14.27 -9.50
N ILE A 153 4.52 -13.47 -8.50
CA ILE A 153 5.08 -12.12 -8.74
C ILE A 153 6.41 -12.25 -9.51
N THR A 154 6.46 -11.59 -10.67
CA THR A 154 7.59 -11.50 -11.59
C THR A 154 8.46 -10.27 -11.27
N GLU A 155 9.51 -10.04 -12.04
CA GLU A 155 10.33 -8.83 -11.90
C GLU A 155 9.56 -7.58 -12.37
N ASP A 156 8.80 -7.70 -13.46
CA ASP A 156 8.01 -6.61 -14.05
C ASP A 156 6.97 -6.01 -13.09
N ASN A 157 6.46 -6.81 -12.15
CA ASN A 157 5.49 -6.38 -11.15
C ASN A 157 6.01 -6.51 -9.71
N SER A 158 7.33 -6.60 -9.54
CA SER A 158 7.98 -6.79 -8.25
C SER A 158 7.67 -5.69 -7.23
N PHE A 159 7.33 -4.48 -7.68
CA PHE A 159 6.95 -3.37 -6.81
C PHE A 159 5.60 -3.59 -6.09
N GLU A 160 4.76 -4.52 -6.56
CA GLU A 160 3.60 -4.99 -5.80
C GLU A 160 3.97 -5.53 -4.41
N LEU A 161 5.21 -6.01 -4.24
CA LEU A 161 5.70 -6.51 -2.97
C LEU A 161 5.68 -5.42 -1.90
N THR A 162 6.02 -4.17 -2.23
CA THR A 162 5.94 -3.05 -1.30
C THR A 162 4.52 -2.91 -0.79
N TYR A 163 3.56 -2.74 -1.70
CA TYR A 163 2.14 -2.58 -1.34
C TYR A 163 1.61 -3.77 -0.52
N LEU A 164 1.90 -5.00 -0.93
CA LEU A 164 1.44 -6.21 -0.24
C LEU A 164 2.05 -6.35 1.16
N ILE A 165 3.34 -6.00 1.35
CA ILE A 165 4.01 -6.05 2.66
C ILE A 165 3.37 -5.06 3.62
N TYR A 166 3.19 -3.80 3.20
CA TYR A 166 2.56 -2.77 4.03
C TYR A 166 1.11 -3.12 4.37
N ALA A 167 0.31 -3.53 3.38
CA ALA A 167 -1.07 -3.96 3.61
C ALA A 167 -1.15 -5.14 4.61
N TYR A 168 -0.27 -6.13 4.48
CA TYR A 168 -0.25 -7.28 5.38
C TYR A 168 0.22 -6.93 6.79
N TYR A 169 1.19 -6.02 6.90
CA TYR A 169 1.69 -5.50 8.17
C TYR A 169 0.58 -4.80 8.95
N TYR A 170 -0.05 -3.79 8.33
CA TYR A 170 -1.10 -3.02 8.98
C TYR A 170 -2.36 -3.84 9.26
N ARG A 171 -2.75 -4.74 8.35
CA ARG A 171 -3.83 -5.71 8.63
C ARG A 171 -3.53 -6.53 9.88
N GLY A 172 -2.28 -6.98 10.07
CA GLY A 172 -1.87 -7.70 11.28
C GLY A 172 -2.15 -6.92 12.55
N ILE A 173 -1.88 -5.62 12.56
CA ILE A 173 -2.06 -4.77 13.75
C ILE A 173 -3.53 -4.39 13.94
N PHE A 174 -4.15 -3.82 12.90
CA PHE A 174 -5.47 -3.19 13.03
C PHE A 174 -6.62 -4.19 13.00
N LYS A 175 -6.52 -5.23 12.16
CA LYS A 175 -7.57 -6.25 12.01
C LYS A 175 -7.34 -7.42 12.97
N ASP A 176 -6.13 -7.99 12.95
CA ASP A 176 -5.83 -9.20 13.73
C ASP A 176 -5.30 -8.92 15.15
N LYS A 177 -5.16 -7.64 15.53
CA LYS A 177 -4.75 -7.19 16.88
C LYS A 177 -3.39 -7.71 17.33
N LEU A 178 -2.48 -7.92 16.38
CA LEU A 178 -1.09 -8.29 16.66
C LEU A 178 -0.30 -7.09 17.19
N THR A 179 0.70 -7.35 18.01
CA THR A 179 1.73 -6.36 18.32
C THR A 179 2.50 -6.00 17.05
N ARG A 180 3.18 -4.85 17.06
CA ARG A 180 4.03 -4.42 15.94
C ARG A 180 5.11 -5.45 15.60
N GLN A 181 5.68 -6.14 16.59
CA GLN A 181 6.69 -7.18 16.39
C GLN A 181 6.07 -8.43 15.76
N GLU A 182 4.92 -8.90 16.26
CA GLU A 182 4.23 -10.07 15.70
C GLU A 182 3.78 -9.82 14.26
N ALA A 183 3.28 -8.62 13.94
CA ALA A 183 2.93 -8.25 12.57
C ALA A 183 4.16 -8.23 11.65
N PHE A 184 5.30 -7.74 12.14
CA PHE A 184 6.56 -7.76 11.40
C PHE A 184 7.06 -9.18 11.14
N ASP A 185 7.15 -10.01 12.18
CA ASP A 185 7.60 -11.40 12.09
C ASP A 185 6.70 -12.21 11.15
N ARG A 186 5.40 -11.93 11.16
CA ARG A 186 4.45 -12.54 10.24
C ARG A 186 4.67 -12.12 8.79
N CYS A 187 4.98 -10.85 8.51
CA CYS A 187 5.38 -10.42 7.16
C CYS A 187 6.65 -11.16 6.73
N PHE A 188 7.63 -11.19 7.61
CA PHE A 188 8.90 -11.85 7.36
C PHE A 188 8.73 -13.34 6.97
N GLU A 189 7.84 -14.08 7.65
CA GLU A 189 7.55 -15.47 7.29
C GLU A 189 6.69 -15.60 6.02
N LYS A 190 5.68 -14.75 5.83
CA LYS A 190 4.79 -14.79 4.64
C LYS A 190 5.54 -14.51 3.34
N PHE A 191 6.49 -13.58 3.36
CA PHE A 191 7.29 -13.18 2.21
C PHE A 191 8.65 -13.88 2.13
N LYS A 192 8.91 -14.88 2.99
CA LYS A 192 10.20 -15.57 3.17
C LYS A 192 10.88 -15.97 1.85
N LYS A 193 10.13 -16.50 0.89
CA LYS A 193 10.68 -16.96 -0.40
C LYS A 193 11.45 -15.85 -1.14
N TYR A 194 11.01 -14.59 -1.04
CA TYR A 194 11.62 -13.48 -1.78
C TYR A 194 12.94 -13.02 -1.19
N PHE A 195 13.21 -13.32 0.07
CA PHE A 195 14.51 -13.05 0.67
C PHE A 195 15.58 -14.03 0.19
N GLU A 196 15.16 -15.21 -0.24
CA GLU A 196 16.04 -16.32 -0.60
C GLU A 196 16.50 -16.24 -2.07
N GLU A 197 15.75 -15.51 -2.92
CA GLU A 197 16.12 -15.25 -4.31
C GLU A 197 17.35 -14.33 -4.45
N ASP A 198 18.01 -14.36 -5.62
CA ASP A 198 19.05 -13.40 -6.00
C ASP A 198 18.51 -12.49 -7.11
N SER A 199 17.46 -11.72 -6.79
CA SER A 199 16.71 -10.90 -7.75
C SER A 199 16.31 -9.53 -7.17
N ILE A 200 15.80 -8.64 -8.03
CA ILE A 200 15.28 -7.33 -7.60
C ILE A 200 14.17 -7.45 -6.55
N LYS A 201 13.40 -8.55 -6.58
CA LYS A 201 12.34 -8.83 -5.59
C LYS A 201 12.90 -8.95 -4.17
N THR A 202 14.10 -9.49 -4.01
CA THR A 202 14.80 -9.55 -2.72
C THR A 202 15.13 -8.17 -2.22
N VAL A 203 15.63 -7.29 -3.09
CA VAL A 203 15.96 -5.91 -2.72
C VAL A 203 14.70 -5.18 -2.28
N ILE A 204 13.62 -5.23 -3.07
CA ILE A 204 12.34 -4.56 -2.77
C ILE A 204 11.74 -5.08 -1.46
N THR A 205 11.72 -6.40 -1.25
CA THR A 205 11.18 -7.01 -0.02
C THR A 205 11.95 -6.56 1.23
N VAL A 206 13.28 -6.50 1.13
CA VAL A 206 14.14 -6.08 2.24
C VAL A 206 14.05 -4.58 2.48
N ALA A 207 13.93 -3.77 1.42
CA ALA A 207 13.66 -2.34 1.50
C ALA A 207 12.38 -2.05 2.26
N ALA A 208 11.24 -2.56 1.78
CA ALA A 208 9.93 -2.33 2.40
C ALA A 208 9.91 -2.72 3.90
N LEU A 209 10.52 -3.84 4.27
CA LEU A 209 10.61 -4.23 5.68
C LEU A 209 11.59 -3.39 6.49
N THR A 210 12.70 -2.93 5.89
CA THR A 210 13.62 -2.02 6.57
C THR A 210 12.96 -0.67 6.81
N ASP A 211 12.16 -0.17 5.88
CA ASP A 211 11.47 1.11 6.03
C ASP A 211 10.46 1.05 7.21
N ILE A 212 9.72 -0.06 7.34
CA ILE A 212 8.87 -0.33 8.51
C ILE A 212 9.66 -0.29 9.85
N LEU A 213 10.97 -0.56 9.82
CA LEU A 213 11.87 -0.51 10.99
C LEU A 213 12.45 0.89 11.24
N VAL A 214 12.94 1.56 10.18
CA VAL A 214 13.73 2.81 10.24
C VAL A 214 12.90 4.01 10.66
N TRP A 215 11.65 4.11 10.20
CA TRP A 215 10.76 5.26 10.48
C TRP A 215 10.27 5.33 11.94
N ARG A 216 11.01 4.74 12.89
CA ARG A 216 10.69 4.66 14.31
C ARG A 216 11.67 5.48 15.14
N ASN A 217 11.22 6.65 15.60
CA ASN A 217 11.78 7.33 16.76
C ASN A 217 11.53 6.50 18.05
N GLY A 218 12.28 5.42 18.24
CA GLY A 218 12.59 4.87 19.57
C GLY A 218 11.61 3.87 20.21
N LYS A 219 10.68 3.23 19.50
CA LYS A 219 9.87 2.12 20.05
C LYS A 219 10.00 0.81 19.24
N SER A 220 10.41 -0.24 19.96
CA SER A 220 11.12 -1.45 19.54
C SER A 220 10.38 -2.37 18.56
N ILE A 221 10.83 -2.43 17.31
CA ILE A 221 11.02 -3.75 16.67
C ILE A 221 12.46 -4.14 16.90
N ILE A 222 12.69 -5.35 17.39
CA ILE A 222 14.04 -5.87 17.58
C ILE A 222 14.54 -6.33 16.22
N LEU A 223 15.62 -5.73 15.74
CA LEU A 223 16.29 -6.20 14.53
C LEU A 223 16.91 -7.57 14.80
N THR A 224 16.41 -8.59 14.10
CA THR A 224 16.98 -9.94 14.23
C THR A 224 18.29 -10.00 13.43
N LYS A 225 19.25 -10.81 13.89
CA LYS A 225 20.47 -11.12 13.10
C LYS A 225 20.15 -11.61 11.68
N LYS A 226 18.98 -12.22 11.51
CA LYS A 226 18.46 -12.70 10.23
C LYS A 226 18.10 -11.54 9.30
N MET A 227 17.49 -10.47 9.81
CA MET A 227 17.21 -9.26 9.02
C MET A 227 18.50 -8.55 8.58
N VAL A 228 19.49 -8.44 9.47
CA VAL A 228 20.82 -7.87 9.14
C VAL A 228 21.50 -8.65 8.01
N HIS A 229 21.42 -9.98 8.06
CA HIS A 229 21.93 -10.83 6.98
C HIS A 229 21.25 -10.51 5.64
N PHE A 230 19.93 -10.34 5.63
CA PHE A 230 19.19 -10.01 4.41
C PHE A 230 19.44 -8.58 3.93
N GLN A 231 19.63 -7.60 4.82
CA GLN A 231 20.07 -6.25 4.45
C GLN A 231 21.41 -6.27 3.72
N ARG A 232 22.40 -7.00 4.25
CA ARG A 232 23.71 -7.16 3.60
C ARG A 232 23.60 -7.89 2.25
N LYS A 233 22.70 -8.88 2.14
CA LYS A 233 22.41 -9.58 0.88
C LYS A 233 21.78 -8.62 -0.15
N ALA A 234 20.78 -7.84 0.25
CA ALA A 234 20.10 -6.87 -0.62
C ALA A 234 21.08 -5.82 -1.17
N VAL A 235 21.99 -5.29 -0.35
CA VAL A 235 23.05 -4.36 -0.83
C VAL A 235 23.90 -5.00 -1.93
N LYS A 236 24.35 -6.25 -1.74
CA LYS A 236 25.17 -6.94 -2.75
C LYS A 236 24.41 -7.17 -4.05
N ILE A 237 23.14 -7.57 -3.96
CA ILE A 237 22.29 -7.78 -5.13
C ILE A 237 22.08 -6.45 -5.87
N TYR A 238 21.68 -5.40 -5.15
CA TYR A 238 21.46 -4.07 -5.70
C TYR A 238 22.69 -3.54 -6.44
N ASP A 239 23.89 -3.68 -5.85
CA ASP A 239 25.15 -3.24 -6.44
C ASP A 239 25.54 -4.04 -7.71
N SER A 240 24.98 -5.25 -7.87
CA SER A 240 25.25 -6.14 -9.01
C SER A 240 24.22 -6.03 -10.14
N LEU A 241 23.04 -5.49 -9.86
CA LEU A 241 21.95 -5.34 -10.81
C LEU A 241 22.04 -4.00 -11.53
N ASP A 242 21.61 -3.98 -12.79
CA ASP A 242 21.37 -2.75 -13.52
C ASP A 242 19.96 -2.23 -13.20
N VAL A 243 19.79 -1.74 -11.97
CA VAL A 243 18.47 -1.38 -11.41
C VAL A 243 17.75 -0.32 -12.25
N LYS A 244 18.48 0.58 -12.89
CA LYS A 244 17.93 1.63 -13.76
C LYS A 244 17.31 1.10 -15.06
N ASN A 245 17.67 -0.12 -15.45
CA ASN A 245 17.06 -0.83 -16.56
C ASN A 245 15.88 -1.72 -16.12
N ILE A 246 15.62 -1.83 -14.81
CA ILE A 246 14.53 -2.63 -14.22
C ILE A 246 13.42 -1.70 -13.71
N LEU A 247 13.80 -0.59 -13.07
CA LEU A 247 12.90 0.37 -12.44
C LEU A 247 13.16 1.78 -12.98
N ASP A 248 12.10 2.57 -13.05
CA ASP A 248 12.08 3.95 -13.52
C ASP A 248 11.18 4.83 -12.62
N GLY A 249 11.30 6.15 -12.76
CA GLY A 249 10.47 7.12 -12.06
C GLY A 249 10.53 6.97 -10.54
N ASP A 250 9.36 7.09 -9.91
CA ASP A 250 9.21 7.08 -8.46
C ASP A 250 9.67 5.73 -7.84
N ARG A 251 9.51 4.59 -8.53
CA ARG A 251 9.97 3.26 -8.07
C ARG A 251 11.45 3.22 -7.80
N LEU A 252 12.20 3.84 -8.72
CA LEU A 252 13.65 3.88 -8.64
C LEU A 252 14.08 4.82 -7.52
N GLU A 253 13.48 6.00 -7.43
CA GLU A 253 13.77 6.99 -6.39
C GLU A 253 13.49 6.42 -5.00
N PHE A 254 12.30 5.83 -4.80
CA PHE A 254 11.93 5.18 -3.56
C PHE A 254 12.91 4.06 -3.18
N LEU A 255 13.26 3.18 -4.12
CA LEU A 255 14.21 2.10 -3.83
C LEU A 255 15.62 2.64 -3.55
N GLU A 256 16.06 3.68 -4.26
CA GLU A 256 17.35 4.34 -4.02
C GLU A 256 17.44 4.89 -2.60
N ASP A 257 16.38 5.57 -2.13
CA ASP A 257 16.28 6.11 -0.76
C ASP A 257 16.31 5.00 0.30
N SER A 258 15.47 3.97 0.18
CA SER A 258 15.48 2.83 1.11
C SER A 258 16.86 2.15 1.17
N MET A 259 17.57 2.07 0.04
CA MET A 259 18.91 1.47 -0.02
C MET A 259 19.98 2.34 0.65
N LEU A 260 19.83 3.66 0.68
CA LEU A 260 20.69 4.55 1.48
C LEU A 260 20.53 4.27 2.98
N ASP A 261 19.29 4.09 3.44
CA ASP A 261 18.98 3.77 4.84
C ASP A 261 19.51 2.40 5.24
N ILE A 262 19.30 1.38 4.39
CA ILE A 262 19.86 0.03 4.60
C ILE A 262 21.39 0.08 4.72
N ARG A 263 22.07 0.87 3.87
CA ARG A 263 23.53 1.02 3.92
C ARG A 263 23.98 1.73 5.19
N SER A 264 23.22 2.70 5.69
CA SER A 264 23.49 3.38 6.96
C SER A 264 23.39 2.40 8.13
N LEU A 265 22.29 1.64 8.21
CA LEU A 265 22.06 0.66 9.27
C LEU A 265 23.11 -0.47 9.28
N SER A 266 23.42 -1.01 8.10
CA SER A 266 24.36 -2.13 7.98
C SER A 266 25.81 -1.78 8.33
N LYS A 267 26.19 -0.48 8.30
CA LYS A 267 27.50 0.02 8.75
C LYS A 267 27.58 0.19 10.28
N ASN A 268 26.48 0.57 10.93
CA ASN A 268 26.46 0.86 12.37
C ASN A 268 26.43 -0.41 13.25
N GLU A 269 26.13 -1.58 12.70
CA GLU A 269 26.16 -2.87 13.42
C GLU A 269 27.41 -3.72 13.11
N GLY A 270 28.47 -3.06 12.64
CA GLY A 270 29.76 -3.65 12.29
C GLY A 270 30.83 -3.66 13.39
N ASP A 271 30.54 -3.09 14.56
CA ASP A 271 31.46 -3.02 15.72
C ASP A 271 31.02 -3.94 16.88
#